data_AF-A0A662W5T7-F1
#
_entry.id   AF-A0A662W5T7-F1
#
_cell.length_a   1.000
_cell.length_b   1.000
_cell.length_c   1.000
_cell.angle_alpha   90.00
_cell.angle_beta   90.00
_cell.angle_gamma   90.00
#
_symmetry.space_group_name_H-M   'P 1'
#
loop_
_entity.id
_entity.type
_entity.pdbx_description
1 polymer ?
#
loop_
_entity_poly.entity_id
_entity_poly.type
_entity_poly.pdbx_seq_one_letter_code
_entity_poly.pdbx_strand_id
1 'polypeptide(L)'
;MVLAILLTIYFAALSVLEFKSSVLNSFVLATITVIYLKGAIKRRDSYVLVASLIASCFSILMVLVYLAKGELSYSILGIATAPILYIKLREYV
;
A
#
# COMPACT_ATOMS: atom_id res chain seq x y z
N MET A 1 -15.82 2.79 -0.27
CA MET A 1 -15.96 1.97 0.96
C MET A 1 -15.53 0.53 0.75
N VAL A 2 -16.21 -0.24 -0.12
CA VAL A 2 -15.82 -1.64 -0.45
C VAL A 2 -14.36 -1.72 -0.88
N LEU A 3 -13.91 -0.79 -1.73
CA LEU A 3 -12.52 -0.70 -2.17
C LEU A 3 -11.51 -0.58 -1.01
N ALA A 4 -11.80 0.23 0.01
CA ALA A 4 -10.90 0.39 1.16
C ALA A 4 -10.77 -0.89 1.98
N ILE A 5 -11.85 -1.67 2.09
CA ILE A 5 -11.85 -2.98 2.78
C ILE A 5 -11.05 -3.99 1.96
N LEU A 6 -11.26 -4.06 0.63
CA LEU A 6 -10.49 -4.94 -0.24
C LEU A 6 -8.99 -4.64 -0.17
N LEU A 7 -8.61 -3.36 -0.21
CA LEU A 7 -7.22 -2.93 -0.07
C LEU A 7 -6.66 -3.25 1.33
N THR A 8 -7.46 -3.12 2.38
CA THR A 8 -7.05 -3.52 3.73
C THR A 8 -6.69 -5.01 3.78
N ILE A 9 -7.57 -5.87 3.27
CA ILE A 9 -7.33 -7.32 3.24
C ILE A 9 -6.09 -7.64 2.39
N TYR A 10 -5.96 -6.99 1.24
CA TYR A 10 -4.82 -7.14 0.33
C TYR A 10 -3.49 -6.79 1.01
N PHE A 11 -3.38 -5.58 1.58
CA PHE A 11 -2.14 -5.15 2.25
C PHE A 11 -1.87 -5.93 3.54
N ALA A 12 -2.90 -6.40 4.25
CA ALA A 12 -2.74 -7.30 5.39
C ALA A 12 -2.08 -8.62 4.97
N ALA A 13 -2.55 -9.22 3.88
CA ALA A 13 -1.96 -10.45 3.34
C ALA A 13 -0.50 -10.23 2.91
N LEU A 14 -0.21 -9.14 2.19
CA LEU A 14 1.15 -8.78 1.79
C LEU A 14 2.06 -8.57 3.01
N SER A 15 1.57 -7.90 4.05
CA SER A 15 2.31 -7.67 5.29
C SER A 15 2.74 -8.98 5.96
N VAL A 16 1.85 -9.97 6.01
CA VAL A 16 2.14 -11.29 6.60
C VAL A 16 3.17 -12.06 5.77
N LEU A 17 3.06 -12.02 4.44
CA LEU A 17 4.01 -12.67 3.53
C LEU A 17 5.42 -12.04 3.62
N GLU A 18 5.46 -10.71 3.67
CA GLU A 18 6.71 -9.93 3.74
C GLU A 18 7.44 -10.08 5.08
N PHE A 19 6.73 -10.44 6.16
CA PHE A 19 7.32 -10.55 7.51
C PHE A 19 8.52 -11.50 7.57
N LYS A 20 8.50 -12.58 6.78
CA LYS A 20 9.61 -13.53 6.70
C LYS A 20 10.82 -13.01 5.91
N SER A 21 10.60 -12.04 5.02
CA SER A 21 11.65 -11.47 4.17
C SER A 21 12.27 -10.21 4.78
N SER A 22 11.44 -9.29 5.27
CA SER A 22 11.88 -8.04 5.86
C SER A 22 10.84 -7.52 6.85
N VAL A 23 11.24 -7.47 8.12
CA VAL A 23 10.40 -6.94 9.21
C VAL A 23 10.07 -5.46 8.96
N LEU A 24 11.02 -4.69 8.43
CA LEU A 24 10.83 -3.28 8.09
C LEU A 24 9.77 -3.10 6.99
N ASN A 25 9.85 -3.89 5.91
CA ASN A 25 8.90 -3.78 4.81
C ASN A 25 7.50 -4.22 5.25
N SER A 26 7.42 -5.31 6.02
CA SER A 26 6.18 -5.79 6.64
C SER A 26 5.55 -4.72 7.53
N PHE A 27 6.34 -4.00 8.34
CA PHE A 27 5.84 -2.89 9.15
C PHE A 27 5.25 -1.74 8.31
N VAL A 28 5.89 -1.39 7.20
CA VAL A 28 5.35 -0.36 6.28
C VAL A 28 4.02 -0.82 5.67
N LEU A 29 3.93 -2.08 5.21
CA LEU A 29 2.69 -2.66 4.68
C LEU A 29 1.58 -2.73 5.74
N ALA A 30 1.92 -3.07 6.98
CA ALA A 30 0.99 -3.04 8.11
C ALA A 30 0.48 -1.61 8.38
N THR A 31 1.36 -0.61 8.29
CA THR A 31 0.98 0.80 8.46
C THR A 31 0.01 1.23 7.36
N ILE A 32 0.29 0.90 6.10
CA ILE A 32 -0.63 1.15 4.97
C ILE A 32 -1.98 0.47 5.20
N THR A 33 -1.98 -0.77 5.69
CA THR A 33 -3.18 -1.53 6.04
C THR A 33 -4.02 -0.79 7.09
N VAL A 34 -3.40 -0.29 8.16
CA VAL A 34 -4.10 0.44 9.22
C VAL A 34 -4.71 1.75 8.69
N ILE A 35 -4.04 2.44 7.77
CA ILE A 35 -4.58 3.67 7.17
C ILE A 35 -5.80 3.35 6.29
N TYR A 36 -5.77 2.29 5.47
CA TYR A 36 -6.95 1.84 4.72
C TYR A 36 -8.10 1.42 5.63
N LEU A 37 -7.81 0.68 6.71
CA LEU A 37 -8.80 0.27 7.69
C LEU A 37 -9.44 1.49 8.36
N LYS A 38 -8.64 2.49 8.75
CA LYS A 38 -9.13 3.75 9.32
C LYS A 38 -10.01 4.51 8.32
N GLY A 39 -9.64 4.50 7.04
CA GLY A 39 -10.46 5.04 5.95
C GLY A 39 -11.79 4.31 5.81
N ALA A 40 -11.79 2.99 5.94
CA ALA A 40 -12.99 2.15 5.94
C ALA A 40 -13.93 2.47 7.12
N ILE A 41 -13.38 2.63 8.32
CA ILE A 41 -14.14 2.92 9.54
C ILE A 41 -14.70 4.36 9.52
N LYS A 42 -13.87 5.35 9.18
CA LYS A 42 -14.24 6.77 9.22
C LYS A 42 -14.98 7.24 7.96
N ARG A 43 -15.14 6.37 6.96
CA ARG A 43 -15.79 6.69 5.67
C ARG A 43 -15.23 7.94 4.99
N ARG A 44 -13.91 8.13 5.06
CA ARG A 44 -13.21 9.30 4.52
C ARG A 44 -12.22 8.91 3.43
N ASP A 45 -12.41 9.46 2.24
CA ASP A 45 -11.59 9.17 1.06
C ASP A 45 -10.16 9.71 1.17
N SER A 46 -9.92 10.73 2.00
CA SER A 46 -8.58 11.25 2.27
C SER A 46 -7.63 10.18 2.81
N TYR A 47 -8.12 9.22 3.61
CA TYR A 47 -7.28 8.11 4.09
C TYR A 47 -6.92 7.14 2.97
N VAL A 48 -7.86 6.87 2.05
CA VAL A 48 -7.63 6.00 0.89
C VAL A 48 -6.58 6.62 -0.02
N LEU A 49 -6.66 7.94 -0.24
CA LEU A 49 -5.69 8.69 -1.04
C LEU A 49 -4.29 8.62 -0.41
N VAL A 50 -4.16 8.96 0.88
CA VAL A 50 -2.87 8.93 1.58
C VAL A 50 -2.26 7.52 1.59
N ALA A 51 -3.06 6.49 1.89
CA ALA A 51 -2.58 5.11 1.86
C ALA A 51 -2.14 4.67 0.45
N SER A 52 -2.87 5.07 -0.59
CA SER A 52 -2.52 4.77 -1.98
C SER A 52 -1.22 5.45 -2.38
N LEU A 53 -1.02 6.71 -1.97
CA LEU A 53 0.19 7.48 -2.24
C LEU A 53 1.43 6.83 -1.59
N ILE A 54 1.32 6.49 -0.29
CA ILE A 54 2.40 5.82 0.43
C ILE A 54 2.72 4.47 -0.21
N ALA A 55 1.70 3.67 -0.54
CA ALA A 55 1.87 2.37 -1.18
C ALA A 55 2.55 2.46 -2.55
N SER A 56 2.18 3.46 -3.37
CA SER A 56 2.80 3.67 -4.68
C SER A 56 4.25 4.13 -4.56
N CYS A 57 4.56 5.09 -3.69
CA CYS A 57 5.94 5.50 -3.43
C CYS A 57 6.79 4.34 -2.90
N PHE A 58 6.24 3.56 -1.97
CA PHE A 58 6.94 2.41 -1.41
C PHE A 58 7.20 1.31 -2.44
N SER A 59 6.23 1.04 -3.31
CA SER A 59 6.42 0.11 -4.43
C SER A 59 7.56 0.54 -5.36
N ILE A 60 7.62 1.84 -5.74
CA ILE A 60 8.71 2.38 -6.56
C ILE A 60 10.07 2.19 -5.86
N LEU A 61 10.16 2.52 -4.57
CA LEU A 61 11.38 2.29 -3.79
C LEU A 61 11.81 0.82 -3.81
N MET A 62 10.87 -0.10 -3.69
CA MET A 62 11.18 -1.54 -3.66
C MET A 62 11.58 -2.08 -5.04
N VAL A 63 11.09 -1.50 -6.14
CA VAL A 63 11.64 -1.77 -7.48
C VAL A 63 13.10 -1.31 -7.57
N LEU A 64 13.44 -0.14 -7.05
CA LEU A 64 14.83 0.35 -7.03
C LEU A 64 15.74 -0.55 -6.18
N VAL A 65 15.25 -1.00 -5.02
CA VAL A 65 15.98 -1.96 -4.17
C VAL A 65 16.20 -3.28 -4.88
N TYR A 66 15.18 -3.79 -5.58
CA TYR A 66 15.30 -4.99 -6.40
C TYR A 66 16.35 -4.82 -7.50
N LEU A 67 16.37 -3.69 -8.20
CA LEU A 67 17.40 -3.42 -9.22
C LEU A 67 18.82 -3.33 -8.62
N ALA A 68 18.94 -2.83 -7.39
CA ALA A 68 20.22 -2.67 -6.71
C ALA A 68 20.76 -3.98 -6.10
N LYS A 69 19.89 -4.83 -5.56
CA LYS A 69 20.26 -6.01 -4.74
C LYS A 69 19.79 -7.35 -5.29
N GLY A 70 18.85 -7.38 -6.23
CA GLY A 70 18.21 -8.58 -6.75
C GLY A 70 17.21 -9.25 -5.80
N GLU A 71 16.95 -8.67 -4.62
CA GLU A 71 16.04 -9.21 -3.61
C GLU A 71 14.59 -8.81 -3.93
N LEU A 72 13.75 -9.81 -4.18
CA LEU A 72 12.34 -9.59 -4.52
C LEU A 72 11.50 -9.42 -3.26
N SER A 73 10.70 -8.34 -3.21
CA SER A 73 9.82 -8.02 -2.09
C SER A 73 8.36 -7.96 -2.55
N TYR A 74 7.46 -8.49 -1.73
CA TYR A 74 6.01 -8.40 -1.93
C TYR A 74 5.50 -6.96 -1.88
N SER A 75 6.29 -6.05 -1.31
CA SER A 75 6.02 -4.61 -1.30
C SER A 75 5.96 -3.96 -2.68
N ILE A 76 6.61 -4.58 -3.69
CA ILE A 76 6.53 -4.14 -5.09
C ILE A 76 5.08 -4.21 -5.59
N LEU A 77 4.28 -5.17 -5.08
CA LEU A 77 2.87 -5.33 -5.44
C LEU A 77 1.98 -4.20 -4.92
N GLY A 78 2.53 -3.24 -4.17
CA GLY A 78 1.88 -1.96 -3.87
C GLY A 78 1.54 -1.13 -5.11
N ILE A 79 2.14 -1.42 -6.28
CA ILE A 79 1.82 -0.74 -7.55
C ILE A 79 0.34 -0.88 -7.95
N ALA A 80 -0.35 -1.91 -7.45
CA ALA A 80 -1.78 -2.12 -7.66
C ALA A 80 -2.64 -0.94 -7.15
N THR A 81 -2.11 -0.07 -6.28
CA THR A 81 -2.81 1.14 -5.81
C THR A 81 -2.63 2.34 -6.72
N ALA A 82 -1.73 2.29 -7.71
CA ALA A 82 -1.45 3.44 -8.59
C ALA A 82 -2.67 3.89 -9.42
N PRO A 83 -3.52 3.01 -10.00
CA PRO A 83 -4.74 3.44 -10.69
C PRO A 83 -5.73 4.12 -9.74
N ILE A 84 -5.80 3.64 -8.49
CA ILE A 84 -6.68 4.16 -7.44
C ILE A 84 -6.22 5.54 -7.01
N LEU A 85 -4.91 5.72 -6.86
CA LEU A 85 -4.29 7.01 -6.60
C LEU A 85 -4.62 8.01 -7.70
N TYR A 86 -4.49 7.63 -8.97
CA TYR A 86 -4.80 8.53 -10.10
C TYR A 86 -6.26 8.99 -10.09
N ILE A 87 -7.22 8.07 -9.91
CA ILE A 87 -8.64 8.39 -9.86
C ILE A 87 -8.94 9.33 -8.68
N LYS A 88 -8.45 8.98 -7.49
CA LYS A 88 -8.71 9.78 -6.28
C LYS A 88 -8.03 11.14 -6.35
N LEU A 89 -6.80 11.23 -6.84
CA LEU A 89 -6.08 12.51 -6.97
C LEU A 89 -6.84 13.48 -7.88
N ARG A 90 -7.45 12.98 -8.97
CA ARG A 90 -8.30 13.78 -9.88
C ARG A 90 -9.56 14.33 -9.21
N GLU A 91 -10.08 13.70 -8.17
CA GLU A 91 -11.25 14.22 -7.43
C GLU A 91 -10.88 15.38 -6.49
N TYR A 92 -9.58 15.57 -6.20
CA TYR A 92 -9.06 16.61 -5.29
C TYR A 92 -8.43 17.81 -6.00
N VAL A 93 -8.21 17.75 -7.31
CA VAL A 93 -7.62 18.81 -8.16
C VAL A 93 -8.68 19.31 -9.12
#